data_AF-A0A3S1FE76-F1
#
_entry.id   AF-A0A3S1FE76-F1
#
_cell.length_a   1.000
_cell.length_b   1.000
_cell.length_c   1.000
_cell.angle_alpha   90.00
_cell.angle_beta   90.00
_cell.angle_gamma   90.00
#
_symmetry.space_group_name_H-M   'P 1'
#
loop_
_entity.id
_entity.type
_entity.pdbx_description
1 polymer ?
#
loop_
_entity_poly.entity_id
_entity_poly.type
_entity_poly.pdbx_seq_one_letter_code
_entity_poly.pdbx_strand_id
1 'polypeptide(L)'
;VYLRMQRFSDAAGAYRNAIRLDGDSAVRQAGLGEAIASAAGGIVSADAQDAFEAALKLDPANAKASFYLAMALAQEGRAKEATTAWQAMLGRLPPDSPWRGAVEQALAKSGGSDVASSGATNGPDAGDVDAASSMSPQDREAMINTMVAGLDDKLRQNPRDPEGWMRLVRSYVVLGKADQAREALGRAIAVFGADSEQAKKFTAFAASLGLAATE
;
A
#
# COMPACT_ATOMS: atom_id res chain seq x y z
N VAL A 1 -24.86 19.54 9.64
CA VAL A 1 -25.74 19.90 8.49
C VAL A 1 -24.91 20.26 7.27
N TYR A 2 -24.05 21.29 7.32
CA TYR A 2 -23.24 21.73 6.17
C TYR A 2 -22.37 20.65 5.52
N LEU A 3 -21.68 19.79 6.29
CA LEU A 3 -20.91 18.66 5.74
C LEU A 3 -21.75 17.72 4.86
N ARG A 4 -22.98 17.39 5.28
CA ARG A 4 -23.90 16.53 4.51
C ARG A 4 -24.41 17.20 3.24
N MET A 5 -24.41 18.53 3.21
CA MET A 5 -24.79 19.33 2.05
C MET A 5 -23.60 19.67 1.15
N GLN A 6 -22.42 19.09 1.42
CA GLN A 6 -21.15 19.39 0.74
C GLN A 6 -20.75 20.88 0.76
N ARG A 7 -21.30 21.65 1.71
CA ARG A 7 -20.95 23.06 1.94
C ARG A 7 -19.75 23.13 2.89
N PHE A 8 -18.60 22.70 2.40
CA PHE A 8 -17.42 22.44 3.24
C PHE A 8 -16.81 23.72 3.86
N SER A 9 -16.71 24.80 3.10
CA SER A 9 -16.21 26.09 3.61
C SER A 9 -17.12 26.66 4.71
N ASP A 10 -18.45 26.55 4.52
CA ASP A 10 -19.42 26.95 5.54
C ASP A 10 -19.34 26.06 6.78
N ALA A 11 -19.10 24.75 6.60
CA ALA A 11 -18.88 23.82 7.69
C ALA A 11 -17.63 24.21 8.51
N ALA A 12 -16.51 24.52 7.85
CA ALA A 12 -15.29 24.95 8.53
C ALA A 12 -15.52 26.25 9.30
N GLY A 13 -16.21 27.23 8.70
CA GLY A 13 -16.61 28.46 9.38
C GLY A 13 -17.50 28.21 10.60
N ALA A 14 -18.47 27.30 10.48
CA ALA A 14 -19.35 26.92 11.60
C ALA A 14 -18.58 26.25 12.74
N TYR A 15 -17.67 25.31 12.45
CA TYR A 15 -16.84 24.67 13.47
C TYR A 15 -15.91 25.66 14.18
N ARG A 16 -15.26 26.57 13.46
CA ARG A 16 -14.42 27.62 14.08
C ARG A 16 -15.24 28.52 15.01
N ASN A 17 -16.44 28.93 14.59
CA ASN A 17 -17.33 29.71 15.44
C ASN A 17 -17.79 28.93 16.67
N ALA A 18 -18.12 27.65 16.49
CA ALA A 18 -18.51 26.77 17.57
C ALA A 18 -17.37 26.63 18.60
N ILE A 19 -16.13 26.40 18.15
CA ILE A 19 -14.95 26.34 19.04
C ILE A 19 -14.75 27.67 19.79
N ARG A 20 -14.91 28.81 19.11
CA ARG A 20 -14.79 30.14 19.72
C ARG A 20 -15.85 30.41 20.79
N LEU A 21 -17.08 29.96 20.57
CA LEU A 21 -18.23 30.30 21.42
C LEU A 21 -18.43 29.32 22.57
N ASP A 22 -18.37 28.02 22.29
CA ASP A 22 -18.68 26.98 23.30
C ASP A 22 -17.43 26.19 23.73
N GLY A 23 -16.24 26.58 23.25
CA GLY A 23 -14.99 25.96 23.60
C GLY A 23 -14.60 24.76 22.74
N ASP A 24 -13.39 24.28 23.01
CA ASP A 24 -12.77 23.21 22.25
C ASP A 24 -13.29 21.82 22.64
N SER A 25 -13.40 20.93 21.66
CA SER A 25 -13.67 19.51 21.90
C SER A 25 -13.15 18.65 20.75
N ALA A 26 -12.81 17.39 21.05
CA ALA A 26 -12.32 16.45 20.04
C ALA A 26 -13.27 16.32 18.84
N VAL A 27 -14.59 16.36 19.08
CA VAL A 27 -15.61 16.28 18.03
C VAL A 27 -15.60 17.53 17.14
N ARG A 28 -15.43 18.72 17.73
CA ARG A 28 -15.40 19.99 16.98
C ARG A 28 -14.13 20.10 16.15
N GLN A 29 -12.98 19.71 16.72
CA GLN A 29 -11.69 19.71 16.03
C GLN A 29 -11.64 18.70 14.89
N ALA A 30 -12.09 17.45 15.12
CA ALA A 30 -12.16 16.45 14.06
C ALA A 30 -13.16 16.84 12.96
N GLY A 31 -14.26 17.52 13.32
CA GLY A 31 -15.21 18.08 12.35
C GLY A 31 -14.63 19.24 11.54
N LEU A 32 -13.83 20.12 12.18
CA LEU A 32 -13.12 21.21 11.53
C LEU A 32 -12.11 20.66 10.51
N GLY A 33 -11.27 19.70 10.92
CA GLY A 33 -10.31 19.06 10.03
C GLY A 33 -10.97 18.39 8.82
N GLU A 34 -12.08 17.66 9.03
CA GLU A 34 -12.86 17.03 7.94
C GLU A 34 -13.43 18.08 6.98
N ALA A 35 -13.96 19.18 7.50
CA ALA A 35 -14.50 20.26 6.69
C ALA A 35 -13.41 20.93 5.85
N ILE A 36 -12.22 21.18 6.43
CA ILE A 36 -11.08 21.75 5.72
C ILE A 36 -10.60 20.79 4.62
N ALA A 37 -10.37 19.52 4.96
CA ALA A 37 -9.93 18.52 3.98
C ALA A 37 -10.94 18.34 2.85
N SER A 38 -12.24 18.31 3.16
CA SER A 38 -13.29 18.19 2.14
C SER A 38 -13.38 19.42 1.24
N ALA A 39 -13.18 20.62 1.80
CA ALA A 39 -13.10 21.86 1.01
C ALA A 39 -11.89 21.86 0.06
N ALA A 40 -10.81 21.17 0.43
CA ALA A 40 -9.62 20.96 -0.38
C ALA A 40 -9.69 19.72 -1.29
N GLY A 41 -10.89 19.15 -1.53
CA GLY A 41 -11.05 17.99 -2.42
C GLY A 41 -10.51 16.68 -1.83
N GLY A 42 -10.44 16.58 -0.51
CA GLY A 42 -9.91 15.41 0.22
C GLY A 42 -8.43 15.50 0.56
N ILE A 43 -7.74 16.60 0.19
CA ILE A 43 -6.35 16.84 0.58
C ILE A 43 -6.31 17.26 2.05
N VAL A 44 -5.51 16.57 2.86
CA VAL A 44 -5.30 16.90 4.27
C VAL A 44 -4.17 17.91 4.37
N SER A 45 -4.51 19.19 4.23
CA SER A 45 -3.56 20.31 4.38
C SER A 45 -3.06 20.44 5.83
N ALA A 46 -2.02 21.25 6.05
CA ALA A 46 -1.49 21.56 7.38
C ALA A 46 -2.59 22.01 8.37
N ASP A 47 -3.46 22.94 7.97
CA ASP A 47 -4.59 23.38 8.81
C ASP A 47 -5.55 22.23 9.20
N ALA A 48 -5.74 21.25 8.31
CA ALA A 48 -6.56 20.08 8.61
C ALA A 48 -5.82 19.13 9.57
N GLN A 49 -4.52 18.92 9.35
CA GLN A 49 -3.66 18.14 10.25
C GLN A 49 -3.67 18.73 11.66
N ASP A 50 -3.46 20.04 11.81
CA ASP A 50 -3.48 20.74 13.10
C ASP A 50 -4.80 20.49 13.86
N ALA A 51 -5.94 20.56 13.15
CA ALA A 51 -7.24 20.28 13.73
C ALA A 51 -7.39 18.80 14.14
N PHE A 52 -6.92 17.85 13.33
CA PHE A 52 -6.95 16.44 13.70
C PHE A 52 -6.00 16.11 14.86
N GLU A 53 -4.83 16.72 14.93
CA GLU A 53 -3.91 16.59 16.05
C GLU A 53 -4.50 17.18 17.33
N ALA A 54 -5.14 18.35 17.25
CA ALA A 54 -5.88 18.92 18.37
C ALA A 54 -6.99 17.98 18.85
N ALA A 55 -7.70 17.32 17.92
CA ALA A 55 -8.70 16.31 18.27
C ALA A 55 -8.08 15.12 19.02
N LEU A 56 -6.91 14.62 18.60
CA LEU A 56 -6.23 13.51 19.28
C LEU A 56 -5.61 13.89 20.63
N LYS A 57 -5.21 15.16 20.81
CA LYS A 57 -4.78 15.67 22.13
C LYS A 57 -5.93 15.65 23.14
N LEU A 58 -7.17 15.88 22.68
CA LEU A 58 -8.37 15.87 23.52
C LEU A 58 -8.96 14.47 23.69
N ASP A 59 -8.90 13.63 22.65
CA ASP A 59 -9.36 12.25 22.63
C ASP A 59 -8.40 11.37 21.79
N PRO A 60 -7.43 10.69 22.43
CA PRO A 60 -6.49 9.81 21.74
C PRO A 60 -7.15 8.63 21.00
N ALA A 61 -8.41 8.29 21.33
CA ALA A 61 -9.17 7.23 20.69
C ALA A 61 -10.01 7.72 19.49
N ASN A 62 -9.92 8.99 19.12
CA ASN A 62 -10.70 9.57 18.03
C ASN A 62 -10.34 8.91 16.68
N ALA A 63 -11.21 8.00 16.24
CA ALA A 63 -11.03 7.23 15.02
C ALA A 63 -10.98 8.12 13.76
N LYS A 64 -11.80 9.18 13.70
CA LYS A 64 -11.82 10.12 12.56
C LYS A 64 -10.46 10.80 12.40
N ALA A 65 -9.96 11.42 13.47
CA ALA A 65 -8.70 12.14 13.44
C ALA A 65 -7.53 11.23 13.08
N SER A 66 -7.50 10.03 13.66
CA SER A 66 -6.46 9.04 13.34
C SER A 66 -6.48 8.60 11.87
N PHE A 67 -7.68 8.39 11.29
CA PHE A 67 -7.82 8.00 9.90
C PHE A 67 -7.29 9.07 8.95
N TYR A 68 -7.69 10.33 9.17
CA TYR A 68 -7.29 11.44 8.31
C TYR A 68 -5.79 11.77 8.44
N LEU A 69 -5.19 11.65 9.62
CA LEU A 69 -3.73 11.82 9.77
C LEU A 69 -2.95 10.70 9.07
N ALA A 70 -3.42 9.46 9.13
CA ALA A 70 -2.83 8.37 8.34
C ALA A 70 -3.00 8.59 6.83
N MET A 71 -4.13 9.16 6.40
CA MET A 71 -4.32 9.57 5.01
C MET A 71 -3.37 10.71 4.60
N ALA A 72 -3.08 11.65 5.50
CA ALA A 72 -2.11 12.72 5.25
C ALA A 72 -0.70 12.15 5.01
N LEU A 73 -0.27 11.18 5.82
CA LEU A 73 1.00 10.45 5.60
C LEU A 73 1.04 9.84 4.19
N ALA A 74 -0.05 9.23 3.73
CA ALA A 74 -0.11 8.67 2.38
C ALA A 74 -0.02 9.75 1.28
N GLN A 75 -0.67 10.90 1.47
CA GLN A 75 -0.62 12.04 0.55
C GLN A 75 0.77 12.69 0.49
N GLU A 76 1.53 12.63 1.58
CA GLU A 76 2.93 13.04 1.66
C GLU A 76 3.91 12.03 1.04
N GLY A 77 3.41 10.90 0.51
CA GLY A 77 4.23 9.83 -0.05
C GLY A 77 4.82 8.89 1.01
N ARG A 78 4.50 9.07 2.30
CA ARG A 78 4.94 8.23 3.42
C ARG A 78 4.03 7.01 3.57
N ALA A 79 3.88 6.25 2.49
CA ALA A 79 2.93 5.15 2.37
C ALA A 79 3.12 4.04 3.42
N LYS A 80 4.37 3.71 3.78
CA LYS A 80 4.67 2.70 4.81
C LYS A 80 4.18 3.11 6.20
N GLU A 81 4.35 4.38 6.55
CA GLU A 81 3.90 4.93 7.82
C GLU A 81 2.38 5.02 7.86
N ALA A 82 1.74 5.39 6.75
CA ALA A 82 0.29 5.35 6.60
C ALA A 82 -0.27 3.93 6.79
N THR A 83 0.31 2.92 6.12
CA THR A 83 -0.07 1.51 6.27
C THR A 83 0.07 1.04 7.72
N THR A 84 1.18 1.37 8.38
CA THR A 84 1.41 1.04 9.79
C THR A 84 0.33 1.66 10.69
N ALA A 85 0.03 2.95 10.48
CA ALA A 85 -0.99 3.67 11.24
C ALA A 85 -2.40 3.08 11.03
N TRP A 86 -2.76 2.74 9.79
CA TRP A 86 -4.03 2.11 9.48
C TRP A 86 -4.15 0.69 10.06
N GLN A 87 -3.09 -0.12 10.03
CA GLN A 87 -3.08 -1.45 10.67
C GLN A 87 -3.24 -1.35 12.19
N ALA A 88 -2.50 -0.45 12.84
CA ALA A 88 -2.64 -0.18 14.26
C ALA A 88 -4.06 0.30 14.61
N MET A 89 -4.64 1.16 13.77
CA MET A 89 -6.03 1.60 13.91
C MET A 89 -7.00 0.43 13.79
N LEU A 90 -6.86 -0.45 12.79
CA LEU A 90 -7.75 -1.59 12.60
C LEU A 90 -7.72 -2.57 13.78
N GLY A 91 -6.56 -2.77 14.40
CA GLY A 91 -6.38 -3.64 15.57
C GLY A 91 -7.10 -3.15 16.82
N ARG A 92 -7.28 -1.83 16.99
CA ARG A 92 -7.98 -1.24 18.15
C ARG A 92 -9.44 -0.93 17.93
N LEU A 93 -9.91 -0.85 16.67
CA LEU A 93 -11.31 -0.55 16.39
C LEU A 93 -12.23 -1.67 16.90
N PRO A 94 -13.43 -1.35 17.39
CA PRO A 94 -14.50 -2.33 17.58
C PRO A 94 -14.95 -2.97 16.25
N PRO A 95 -15.42 -4.23 16.24
CA PRO A 95 -15.88 -4.93 15.04
C PRO A 95 -16.98 -4.20 14.25
N ASP A 96 -17.83 -3.46 14.94
CA ASP A 96 -18.96 -2.68 14.41
C ASP A 96 -18.61 -1.21 14.09
N SER A 97 -17.34 -0.83 14.23
CA SER A 97 -16.94 0.55 13.99
C SER A 97 -17.18 0.96 12.53
N PRO A 98 -17.81 2.12 12.27
CA PRO A 98 -18.02 2.62 10.91
C PRO A 98 -16.71 2.94 10.17
N TRP A 99 -15.59 3.00 10.89
CA TRP A 99 -14.27 3.27 10.31
C TRP A 99 -13.55 2.03 9.78
N ARG A 100 -13.96 0.80 10.14
CA ARG A 100 -13.25 -0.41 9.68
C ARG A 100 -13.18 -0.50 8.17
N GLY A 101 -14.32 -0.38 7.48
CA GLY A 101 -14.35 -0.49 6.02
C GLY A 101 -13.53 0.58 5.31
N ALA A 102 -13.49 1.80 5.85
CA ALA A 102 -12.65 2.87 5.31
C ALA A 102 -11.14 2.55 5.47
N VAL A 103 -10.74 2.04 6.64
CA VAL A 103 -9.37 1.62 6.94
C VAL A 103 -8.95 0.43 6.07
N GLU A 104 -9.81 -0.59 5.93
CA GLU A 104 -9.56 -1.75 5.08
C GLU A 104 -9.40 -1.36 3.61
N GLN A 105 -10.24 -0.44 3.12
CA GLN A 105 -10.09 0.07 1.75
C GLN A 105 -8.79 0.87 1.57
N ALA A 106 -8.40 1.68 2.56
CA ALA A 106 -7.15 2.42 2.52
C ALA A 106 -5.94 1.47 2.50
N LEU A 107 -5.97 0.42 3.33
CA LEU A 107 -4.97 -0.65 3.35
C LEU A 107 -4.94 -1.47 2.05
N ALA A 108 -6.07 -1.70 1.40
CA ALA A 108 -6.10 -2.38 0.11
C ALA A 108 -5.46 -1.52 -0.99
N LYS A 109 -5.69 -0.20 -0.96
CA LYS A 109 -5.10 0.75 -1.92
C LYS A 109 -3.60 0.93 -1.71
N SER A 110 -3.13 0.97 -0.46
CA SER A 110 -1.69 0.97 -0.17
C SER A 110 -1.06 -0.40 -0.43
N GLY A 111 -1.77 -1.48 -0.09
CA GLY A 111 -1.37 -2.87 -0.27
C GLY A 111 -1.29 -3.35 -1.71
N GLY A 112 -1.99 -2.67 -2.64
CA GLY A 112 -1.79 -2.83 -4.09
C GLY A 112 -0.38 -2.45 -4.55
N SER A 113 0.38 -1.74 -3.70
CA SER A 113 1.81 -1.45 -3.89
C SER A 113 2.72 -2.42 -3.09
N ASP A 114 2.16 -3.13 -2.09
CA ASP A 114 2.88 -3.98 -1.13
C ASP A 114 2.85 -5.49 -1.44
N VAL A 115 2.36 -5.93 -2.60
CA VAL A 115 2.70 -7.28 -3.11
C VAL A 115 4.24 -7.42 -3.27
N ALA A 116 4.98 -6.31 -3.22
CA ALA A 116 6.43 -6.24 -3.16
C ALA A 116 7.07 -6.04 -1.76
N SER A 117 6.34 -5.98 -0.63
CA SER A 117 6.96 -5.59 0.66
C SER A 117 6.38 -6.24 1.92
N SER A 118 5.81 -7.43 1.84
CA SER A 118 5.64 -8.29 3.03
C SER A 118 6.72 -9.36 3.07
N GLY A 119 7.90 -8.96 3.54
CA GLY A 119 9.06 -9.85 3.69
C GLY A 119 10.40 -9.16 3.85
N ALA A 120 10.51 -8.06 4.60
CA ALA A 120 11.79 -7.58 5.13
C ALA A 120 11.56 -6.63 6.30
N THR A 121 12.02 -7.06 7.47
CA THR A 121 12.39 -6.23 8.62
C THR A 121 13.19 -5.00 8.18
N ASN A 122 12.84 -3.84 8.72
CA ASN A 122 13.59 -2.58 8.71
C ASN A 122 14.19 -2.17 7.35
N GLY A 123 13.48 -1.25 6.66
CA GLY A 123 14.07 -0.52 5.55
C GLY A 123 15.27 0.28 6.06
N PRO A 124 16.38 0.31 5.32
CA PRO A 124 17.63 0.75 5.88
C PRO A 124 17.71 2.29 5.69
N ASP A 125 18.18 3.01 6.70
CA ASP A 125 18.18 4.49 6.80
C ASP A 125 19.09 5.11 5.73
N ALA A 126 19.16 6.44 5.64
CA ALA A 126 19.94 7.16 4.63
C ALA A 126 21.45 6.77 4.55
N GLY A 127 21.99 6.04 5.53
CA GLY A 127 23.32 5.43 5.48
C GLY A 127 23.44 4.15 4.64
N ASP A 128 22.32 3.53 4.27
CA ASP A 128 22.29 2.21 3.62
C ASP A 128 22.22 2.26 2.09
N VAL A 129 21.95 3.44 1.54
CA VAL A 129 22.12 3.71 0.10
C VAL A 129 23.61 3.69 -0.29
N ASP A 130 24.50 4.06 0.63
CA ASP A 130 25.95 3.91 0.46
C ASP A 130 26.39 2.44 0.56
N ALA A 131 25.72 1.63 1.38
CA ALA A 131 25.99 0.20 1.51
C ALA A 131 25.60 -0.60 0.25
N ALA A 132 24.47 -0.28 -0.39
CA ALA A 132 24.06 -0.93 -1.65
C ALA A 132 25.02 -0.64 -2.83
N SER A 133 25.68 0.52 -2.78
CA SER A 133 26.70 0.96 -3.74
C SER A 133 28.05 0.28 -3.53
N SER A 134 28.30 -0.27 -2.34
CA SER A 134 29.55 -0.94 -1.94
C SER A 134 29.46 -2.47 -1.84
N MET A 135 28.30 -3.06 -2.16
CA MET A 135 28.18 -4.52 -2.29
C MET A 135 29.01 -5.06 -3.46
N SER A 136 29.71 -6.18 -3.22
CA SER A 136 30.36 -6.90 -4.30
C SER A 136 29.29 -7.39 -5.31
N PRO A 137 29.63 -7.49 -6.60
CA PRO A 137 28.73 -8.08 -7.60
C PRO A 137 28.20 -9.46 -7.20
N GLN A 138 29.02 -10.24 -6.48
CA GLN A 138 28.71 -11.59 -6.00
C GLN A 138 27.64 -11.57 -4.89
N ASP A 139 27.76 -10.67 -3.91
CA ASP A 139 26.78 -10.55 -2.83
C ASP A 139 25.42 -10.06 -3.36
N ARG A 140 25.46 -9.14 -4.33
CA ARG A 140 24.26 -8.65 -5.02
C ARG A 140 23.56 -9.78 -5.78
N GLU A 141 24.32 -10.61 -6.48
CA GLU A 141 23.78 -11.76 -7.21
C GLU A 141 23.20 -12.82 -6.26
N ALA A 142 23.88 -13.12 -5.15
CA ALA A 142 23.38 -14.03 -4.12
C ALA A 142 22.06 -13.54 -3.52
N MET A 143 21.97 -12.25 -3.19
CA MET A 143 20.74 -11.62 -2.70
C MET A 143 19.60 -11.72 -3.73
N ILE A 144 19.87 -11.42 -5.00
CA ILE A 144 18.86 -11.53 -6.06
C ILE A 144 18.40 -12.98 -6.21
N ASN A 145 19.30 -13.96 -6.15
CA ASN A 145 18.96 -15.37 -6.19
C ASN A 145 18.02 -15.79 -5.05
N THR A 146 18.27 -15.33 -3.82
CA THR A 146 17.38 -15.57 -2.67
C THR A 146 16.01 -14.93 -2.87
N MET A 147 15.95 -13.69 -3.39
CA MET A 147 14.69 -13.01 -3.67
C MET A 147 13.84 -13.76 -4.72
N VAL A 148 14.47 -14.24 -5.79
CA VAL A 148 13.77 -15.00 -6.84
C VAL A 148 13.30 -16.36 -6.32
N ALA A 149 14.08 -17.04 -5.48
CA ALA A 149 13.65 -18.28 -4.83
C ALA A 149 12.43 -18.06 -3.92
N GLY A 150 12.41 -16.98 -3.13
CA GLY A 150 11.26 -16.64 -2.30
C GLY A 150 10.00 -16.33 -3.11
N LEU A 151 10.15 -15.67 -4.27
CA LEU A 151 9.04 -15.45 -5.20
C LEU A 151 8.49 -16.77 -5.76
N ASP A 152 9.36 -17.71 -6.13
CA ASP A 152 8.96 -19.05 -6.60
C ASP A 152 8.15 -19.79 -5.54
N ASP A 153 8.65 -19.85 -4.31
CA ASP A 153 7.96 -20.53 -3.20
C ASP A 153 6.60 -19.89 -2.88
N LYS A 154 6.51 -18.55 -2.94
CA LYS A 154 5.24 -17.85 -2.76
C LYS A 154 4.23 -18.21 -3.84
N LEU A 155 4.65 -18.35 -5.09
CA LEU A 155 3.78 -18.71 -6.21
C LEU A 155 3.36 -20.18 -6.18
N ARG A 156 4.18 -21.07 -5.61
CA ARG A 156 3.74 -22.45 -5.29
C ARG A 156 2.59 -22.46 -4.28
N GLN A 157 2.63 -21.58 -3.28
CA GLN A 157 1.61 -21.49 -2.24
C GLN A 157 0.35 -20.74 -2.70
N ASN A 158 0.53 -19.70 -3.53
CA ASN A 158 -0.54 -18.86 -4.06
C ASN A 158 -0.50 -18.85 -5.59
N PRO A 159 -0.94 -19.93 -6.25
CA PRO A 159 -0.70 -20.12 -7.67
C PRO A 159 -1.58 -19.24 -8.57
N ARG A 160 -2.69 -18.70 -8.06
CA ARG A 160 -3.61 -17.82 -8.83
C ARG A 160 -3.12 -16.37 -8.92
N ASP A 161 -1.86 -16.17 -9.26
CA ASP A 161 -1.25 -14.86 -9.47
C ASP A 161 -0.56 -14.80 -10.83
N PRO A 162 -1.26 -14.38 -11.90
CA PRO A 162 -0.70 -14.37 -13.25
C PRO A 162 0.48 -13.40 -13.41
N GLU A 163 0.43 -12.26 -12.72
CA GLU A 163 1.47 -11.24 -12.79
C GLU A 163 2.74 -11.71 -12.08
N GLY A 164 2.59 -12.37 -10.93
CA GLY A 164 3.69 -13.00 -10.22
C GLY A 164 4.42 -14.05 -11.06
N TRP A 165 3.69 -14.92 -11.76
CA TRP A 165 4.32 -15.90 -12.68
C TRP A 165 5.10 -15.24 -13.82
N MET A 166 4.57 -14.18 -14.45
CA MET A 166 5.31 -13.44 -15.48
C MET A 166 6.57 -12.77 -14.91
N ARG A 167 6.48 -12.22 -13.69
CA ARG A 167 7.64 -11.64 -12.99
C ARG A 167 8.71 -12.70 -12.69
N LEU A 168 8.31 -13.89 -12.25
CA LEU A 168 9.23 -15.00 -11.98
C LEU A 168 9.96 -15.43 -13.26
N VAL A 169 9.22 -15.65 -14.35
CA VAL A 169 9.80 -16.03 -15.66
C VAL A 169 10.80 -14.98 -16.14
N ARG A 170 10.45 -13.68 -16.11
CA ARG A 170 11.38 -12.60 -16.48
C ARG A 170 12.62 -12.58 -15.60
N SER A 171 12.45 -12.79 -14.29
CA SER A 171 13.56 -12.74 -13.34
C SER A 171 14.58 -13.84 -13.62
N TYR A 172 14.12 -15.06 -13.92
CA TYR A 172 15.01 -16.14 -14.34
C TYR A 172 15.71 -15.86 -15.67
N VAL A 173 15.03 -15.25 -16.67
CA VAL A 173 15.66 -14.87 -17.95
C VAL A 173 16.78 -13.86 -17.74
N VAL A 174 16.54 -12.80 -16.96
CA VAL A 174 17.55 -11.75 -16.69
C VAL A 174 18.77 -12.33 -15.97
N LEU A 175 18.57 -13.35 -15.13
CA LEU A 175 19.65 -14.07 -14.44
C LEU A 175 20.33 -15.14 -15.30
N GLY A 176 19.97 -15.29 -16.58
CA GLY A 176 20.51 -16.32 -17.46
C GLY A 176 20.06 -17.75 -17.12
N LYS A 177 19.05 -17.90 -16.23
CA LYS A 177 18.52 -19.18 -15.73
C LYS A 177 17.39 -19.68 -16.61
N ALA A 178 17.70 -19.95 -17.88
CA ALA A 178 16.70 -20.29 -18.90
C ALA A 178 15.84 -21.52 -18.54
N ASP A 179 16.45 -22.56 -17.96
CA ASP A 179 15.73 -23.79 -17.59
C ASP A 179 14.70 -23.55 -16.49
N GLN A 180 15.08 -22.80 -15.44
CA GLN A 180 14.16 -22.41 -14.36
C GLN A 180 13.03 -21.51 -14.88
N ALA A 181 13.30 -20.67 -15.88
CA ALA A 181 12.29 -19.84 -16.51
C ALA A 181 11.24 -20.70 -17.25
N ARG A 182 11.68 -21.76 -17.97
CA ARG A 182 10.77 -22.70 -18.65
C ARG A 182 9.96 -23.53 -17.66
N GLU A 183 10.57 -23.98 -16.57
CA GLU A 183 9.86 -24.70 -15.50
C GLU A 183 8.79 -23.82 -14.83
N ALA A 184 9.12 -22.55 -14.54
CA ALA A 184 8.17 -21.58 -14.01
C ALA A 184 7.01 -21.32 -14.98
N LEU A 185 7.30 -21.19 -16.28
CA LEU A 185 6.30 -21.05 -17.33
C LEU A 185 5.36 -22.27 -17.39
N GLY A 186 5.93 -23.49 -17.39
CA GLY A 186 5.15 -24.73 -17.42
C GLY A 186 4.21 -24.85 -16.21
N ARG A 187 4.68 -24.48 -15.01
CA ARG A 187 3.86 -24.43 -13.80
C ARG A 187 2.74 -23.39 -13.90
N ALA A 188 3.05 -22.20 -14.40
CA ALA A 188 2.03 -21.17 -14.64
C ALA A 188 0.94 -21.67 -15.60
N ILE A 189 1.32 -22.28 -16.72
CA ILE A 189 0.37 -22.84 -17.69
C ILE A 189 -0.48 -23.95 -17.06
N ALA A 190 0.11 -24.84 -16.25
CA ALA A 190 -0.62 -25.91 -15.56
C ALA A 190 -1.65 -25.38 -14.56
N VAL A 191 -1.35 -24.28 -13.84
CA VAL A 191 -2.27 -23.66 -12.88
C VAL A 191 -3.48 -23.03 -13.57
N PHE A 192 -3.27 -22.34 -14.69
CA PHE A 192 -4.33 -21.60 -15.38
C PHE A 192 -5.04 -22.42 -16.47
N GLY A 193 -4.50 -23.59 -16.81
CA GLY A 193 -4.98 -24.48 -17.86
C GLY A 193 -4.37 -24.14 -19.22
N ALA A 194 -3.88 -25.15 -19.93
CA ALA A 194 -3.15 -25.00 -21.20
C ALA A 194 -3.96 -24.31 -22.30
N ASP A 195 -5.28 -24.52 -22.33
CA ASP A 195 -6.18 -23.94 -23.34
C ASP A 195 -6.68 -22.54 -22.96
N SER A 196 -6.28 -22.01 -21.80
CA SER A 196 -6.75 -20.72 -21.32
C SER A 196 -6.13 -19.55 -22.10
N GLU A 197 -6.86 -18.44 -22.18
CA GLU A 197 -6.32 -17.16 -22.67
C GLU A 197 -5.09 -16.70 -21.86
N GLN A 198 -5.03 -17.08 -20.58
CA GLN A 198 -3.92 -16.73 -19.72
C GLN A 198 -2.65 -17.53 -20.07
N ALA A 199 -2.78 -18.82 -20.40
CA ALA A 199 -1.68 -19.64 -20.90
C ALA A 199 -1.12 -19.10 -22.23
N LYS A 200 -1.99 -18.68 -23.16
CA LYS A 200 -1.57 -18.03 -24.41
C LYS A 200 -0.73 -16.77 -24.15
N LYS A 201 -1.15 -15.94 -23.18
CA LYS A 201 -0.41 -14.74 -22.77
C LYS A 201 0.95 -15.08 -22.17
N PHE A 202 1.04 -16.12 -21.33
CA PHE A 202 2.33 -16.55 -20.78
C PHE A 202 3.29 -17.04 -21.86
N THR A 203 2.81 -17.82 -22.83
CA THR A 203 3.63 -18.30 -23.94
C THR A 203 4.11 -17.15 -24.83
N ALA A 204 3.22 -16.22 -25.18
CA ALA A 204 3.59 -15.04 -25.96
C ALA A 204 4.60 -14.16 -25.21
N PHE A 205 4.42 -14.01 -23.90
CA PHE A 205 5.35 -13.28 -23.05
C PHE A 205 6.72 -13.96 -22.99
N ALA A 206 6.78 -15.28 -22.78
CA ALA A 206 8.03 -16.02 -22.76
C ALA A 206 8.78 -15.95 -24.10
N ALA A 207 8.05 -16.04 -25.22
CA ALA A 207 8.61 -15.86 -26.56
C ALA A 207 9.23 -14.46 -26.74
N SER A 208 8.57 -13.41 -26.23
CA SER A 208 9.12 -12.03 -26.26
C SER A 208 10.42 -11.86 -25.47
N LEU A 209 10.68 -12.76 -24.51
CA LEU A 209 11.89 -12.79 -23.70
C LEU A 209 12.99 -13.70 -24.30
N GLY A 210 12.76 -14.28 -25.49
CA GLY A 210 13.71 -15.18 -26.13
C GLY A 210 13.72 -16.60 -25.55
N LEU A 211 12.75 -16.95 -24.70
CA LEU A 211 12.54 -18.35 -24.29
C LEU A 211 11.86 -19.08 -25.44
N ALA A 212 12.65 -19.66 -26.35
CA ALA A 212 12.12 -20.55 -27.37
C ALA A 212 11.43 -21.75 -26.70
N ALA A 213 10.26 -22.13 -27.22
CA ALA A 213 9.69 -23.44 -26.97
C ALA A 213 10.68 -24.46 -27.56
N THR A 214 11.32 -25.23 -26.70
CA THR A 214 12.05 -26.42 -27.14
C THR A 214 11.03 -27.38 -27.73
N GLU A 215 11.20 -27.71 -29.02
CA GLU A 215 10.51 -28.80 -29.71
C GLU A 215 10.67 -30.14 -28.97
#